data_AF-A0A139DCA5-F1
#
_entry.id   AF-A0A139DCA5-F1
#
_cell.length_a   1.000
_cell.length_b   1.000
_cell.length_c   1.000
_cell.angle_alpha   90.00
_cell.angle_beta   90.00
_cell.angle_gamma   90.00
#
_symmetry.space_group_name_H-M   'P 1'
#
loop_
_entity.id
_entity.type
_entity.pdbx_description
1 polymer ?
#
loop_
_entity_poly.entity_id
_entity_poly.type
_entity_poly.pdbx_seq_one_letter_code
_entity_poly.pdbx_strand_id
1 'polypeptide(L)'
;MPLPPYSRDVTWTEYRIDTPTFRLSPVEKPDMSPFLFHMTGRQEIKSILSPESDEIPENKGFLRSAIPEVQGEERNFFAEVVCLTESPTFCLDFFRYRTFRRWQADQLFGIGLDKSELAGLGARPCIYADDQLKNDFIAIKHQLENIELQDPILRRRLPSLINRAYPLVMPLLENKPSQGFMWEREWRYENEDDGGLIFPHSAIRVVCCPEDEEGEIRRVLGQHAKNITFVRSWREYNEVTNYLKNRKKEMHIPKKVAYENDQDYLDALEEQLVNHRSVFNRIDAFKDFIEAIESKEESTGEALNELQQTMDTMIQQIRSIKDKL
;
A
#
# COMPACT_ATOMS: atom_id res chain seq x y z
N MET A 1 -5.44 1.66 -23.12
CA MET A 1 -4.66 0.78 -24.00
C MET A 1 -3.97 -0.24 -23.13
N PRO A 2 -4.10 -1.55 -23.42
CA PRO A 2 -3.31 -2.57 -22.72
C PRO A 2 -1.82 -2.29 -22.93
N LEU A 3 -1.00 -2.51 -21.90
CA LEU A 3 0.45 -2.39 -22.04
C LEU A 3 0.93 -3.32 -23.15
N PRO A 4 1.96 -2.91 -23.92
CA PRO A 4 2.54 -3.80 -24.91
C PRO A 4 3.02 -5.08 -24.20
N PRO A 5 2.86 -6.25 -24.84
CA PRO A 5 3.40 -7.50 -24.31
C PRO A 5 4.90 -7.35 -24.09
N TYR A 6 5.47 -8.22 -23.24
CA TYR A 6 6.91 -8.36 -23.00
C TYR A 6 7.73 -8.01 -24.27
N SER A 7 8.36 -6.83 -24.27
CA SER A 7 9.22 -6.37 -25.34
C SER A 7 10.66 -6.57 -24.90
N ARG A 8 11.53 -7.06 -25.80
CA ARG A 8 12.97 -7.13 -25.57
C ARG A 8 13.61 -5.75 -25.31
N ASP A 9 12.86 -4.67 -25.57
CA ASP A 9 13.33 -3.29 -25.51
C ASP A 9 12.91 -2.56 -24.20
N VAL A 10 12.21 -3.21 -23.27
CA VAL A 10 11.83 -2.64 -21.97
C VAL A 10 12.45 -3.47 -20.86
N THR A 11 13.45 -2.93 -20.16
CA THR A 11 14.15 -3.65 -19.08
C THR A 11 13.56 -3.29 -17.72
N TRP A 12 13.29 -4.29 -16.87
CA TRP A 12 12.82 -4.12 -15.48
C TRP A 12 13.63 -3.07 -14.70
N THR A 13 14.94 -3.00 -14.98
CA THR A 13 15.89 -2.03 -14.44
C THR A 13 15.53 -0.57 -14.68
N GLU A 14 14.79 -0.25 -15.74
CA GLU A 14 14.39 1.12 -16.01
C GLU A 14 13.39 1.64 -14.98
N TYR A 15 12.50 0.79 -14.43
CA TYR A 15 11.45 1.17 -13.48
C TYR A 15 11.87 0.97 -12.01
N ARG A 16 13.12 0.56 -11.79
CA ARG A 16 13.67 0.24 -10.48
C ARG A 16 14.03 1.52 -9.72
N ILE A 17 13.59 1.65 -8.47
CA ILE A 17 13.98 2.76 -7.58
C ILE A 17 15.27 2.37 -6.84
N ASP A 18 16.38 3.05 -7.17
CA ASP A 18 17.69 2.79 -6.56
C ASP A 18 18.04 3.76 -5.42
N THR A 19 17.15 4.72 -5.10
CA THR A 19 17.33 5.67 -4.00
C THR A 19 17.10 4.97 -2.65
N PRO A 20 18.04 5.01 -1.70
CA PRO A 20 17.85 4.45 -0.36
C PRO A 20 16.60 4.98 0.35
N THR A 21 15.86 4.12 1.08
CA THR A 21 14.57 4.51 1.71
C THR A 21 14.72 5.74 2.59
N PHE A 22 15.74 5.80 3.43
CA PHE A 22 15.96 6.93 4.36
C PHE A 22 16.34 8.24 3.66
N ARG A 23 16.45 8.25 2.33
CA ARG A 23 16.73 9.44 1.52
C ARG A 23 15.53 9.88 0.68
N LEU A 24 14.39 9.18 0.78
CA LEU A 24 13.15 9.55 0.09
C LEU A 24 12.42 10.62 0.91
N SER A 25 11.93 11.67 0.24
CA SER A 25 11.05 12.66 0.86
C SER A 25 9.61 12.13 1.05
N PRO A 26 8.78 12.76 1.90
CA PRO A 26 7.36 12.38 2.06
C PRO A 26 6.54 12.48 0.76
N VAL A 27 6.93 13.37 -0.17
CA VAL A 27 6.30 13.47 -1.50
C VAL A 27 6.71 12.28 -2.38
N GLU A 28 7.96 11.84 -2.25
CA GLU A 28 8.48 10.64 -2.90
C GLU A 28 8.14 9.35 -2.13
N LYS A 29 7.49 9.44 -0.97
CA LYS A 29 7.07 8.32 -0.12
C LYS A 29 5.89 8.76 0.78
N PRO A 30 4.66 8.77 0.24
CA PRO A 30 3.49 9.08 1.06
C PRO A 30 3.28 7.95 2.07
N ASP A 31 3.35 8.31 3.35
CA ASP A 31 3.67 7.36 4.42
C ASP A 31 2.43 6.76 5.11
N MET A 32 1.22 7.12 4.66
CA MET A 32 -0.04 6.63 5.23
C MET A 32 -1.13 6.48 4.17
N SER A 33 -1.98 5.47 4.35
CA SER A 33 -3.15 5.19 3.51
C SER A 33 -4.30 4.69 4.37
N PRO A 34 -5.57 4.99 4.10
CA PRO A 34 -6.69 4.38 4.83
C PRO A 34 -6.88 2.89 4.52
N PHE A 35 -6.08 2.31 3.62
CA PHE A 35 -6.24 0.96 3.11
C PHE A 35 -5.04 0.07 3.41
N LEU A 36 -5.31 -1.22 3.62
CA LEU A 36 -4.33 -2.30 3.62
C LEU A 36 -4.53 -3.15 2.37
N PHE A 37 -3.48 -3.27 1.56
CA PHE A 37 -3.52 -3.96 0.29
C PHE A 37 -2.93 -5.36 0.36
N HIS A 38 -3.60 -6.30 -0.28
CA HIS A 38 -3.04 -7.60 -0.65
C HIS A 38 -2.97 -7.69 -2.17
N MET A 39 -1.74 -7.68 -2.70
CA MET A 39 -1.50 -7.85 -4.14
C MET A 39 -1.48 -9.33 -4.49
N THR A 40 -2.13 -9.70 -5.58
CA THR A 40 -2.41 -11.09 -5.94
C THR A 40 -2.47 -11.30 -7.45
N GLY A 41 -2.69 -12.53 -7.88
CA GLY A 41 -2.85 -12.90 -9.27
C GLY A 41 -4.30 -13.04 -9.71
N ARG A 42 -4.51 -13.28 -11.00
CA ARG A 42 -5.83 -13.35 -11.63
C ARG A 42 -6.69 -14.49 -11.09
N GLN A 43 -6.10 -15.66 -10.84
CA GLN A 43 -6.85 -16.82 -10.37
C GLN A 43 -7.08 -16.72 -8.86
N GLU A 44 -6.06 -16.23 -8.16
CA GLU A 44 -6.03 -16.08 -6.72
C GLU A 44 -7.09 -15.10 -6.23
N ILE A 45 -7.31 -13.97 -6.92
CA ILE A 45 -8.34 -13.01 -6.50
C ILE A 45 -9.74 -13.65 -6.44
N LYS A 46 -10.07 -14.57 -7.35
CA LYS A 46 -11.36 -15.28 -7.31
C LYS A 46 -11.46 -16.19 -6.11
N SER A 47 -10.41 -16.96 -5.84
CA SER A 47 -10.34 -17.84 -4.67
C SER A 47 -10.37 -17.06 -3.34
N ILE A 48 -9.85 -15.83 -3.34
CA ILE A 48 -9.88 -14.94 -2.18
C ILE A 48 -11.29 -14.39 -1.96
N LEU A 49 -11.98 -13.98 -3.03
CA LEU A 49 -13.31 -13.38 -2.94
C LEU A 49 -14.44 -14.41 -2.78
N SER A 50 -14.23 -15.62 -3.27
CA SER A 50 -15.19 -16.72 -3.23
C SER A 50 -14.47 -18.02 -2.91
N PRO A 51 -13.98 -18.18 -1.67
CA PRO A 51 -13.25 -19.37 -1.26
C PRO A 51 -14.13 -20.62 -1.29
N GLU A 52 -13.61 -21.73 -1.81
CA GLU A 52 -14.32 -23.01 -1.99
C GLU A 52 -14.46 -23.82 -0.68
N SER A 53 -14.56 -23.18 0.48
CA SER A 53 -14.67 -23.85 1.79
C SER A 53 -16.05 -23.63 2.41
N ASP A 54 -16.72 -24.72 2.78
CA ASP A 54 -18.02 -24.70 3.48
C ASP A 54 -17.94 -24.03 4.87
N GLU A 55 -16.74 -23.88 5.43
CA GLU A 55 -16.51 -23.23 6.72
C GLU A 55 -16.51 -21.70 6.63
N ILE A 56 -16.42 -21.13 5.41
CA ILE A 56 -16.37 -19.68 5.21
C ILE A 56 -17.79 -19.19 4.83
N PRO A 57 -18.39 -18.31 5.66
CA PRO A 57 -19.72 -17.78 5.37
C PRO A 57 -19.82 -17.03 4.04
N GLU A 58 -21.02 -17.01 3.46
CA GLU A 58 -21.33 -16.19 2.29
C GLU A 58 -20.96 -14.71 2.51
N ASN A 59 -20.56 -14.04 1.42
CA ASN A 59 -20.12 -12.63 1.42
C ASN A 59 -18.87 -12.36 2.28
N LYS A 60 -18.04 -13.38 2.50
CA LYS A 60 -16.70 -13.23 3.08
C LYS A 60 -15.64 -13.67 2.08
N GLY A 61 -14.47 -13.05 2.20
CA GLY A 61 -13.26 -13.48 1.53
C GLY A 61 -12.27 -14.08 2.52
N PHE A 62 -11.23 -14.71 1.97
CA PHE A 62 -10.19 -15.38 2.74
C PHE A 62 -8.80 -15.16 2.15
N LEU A 63 -7.87 -14.75 3.00
CA LEU A 63 -6.45 -14.69 2.69
C LEU A 63 -5.73 -15.75 3.51
N ARG A 64 -5.13 -16.74 2.84
CA ARG A 64 -4.38 -17.80 3.52
C ARG A 64 -3.11 -17.24 4.17
N SER A 65 -2.79 -17.71 5.37
CA SER A 65 -1.49 -17.42 5.99
C SER A 65 -0.36 -18.13 5.24
N ALA A 66 0.83 -17.55 5.28
CA ALA A 66 2.03 -18.18 4.76
C ALA A 66 3.26 -17.74 5.56
N ILE A 67 4.31 -18.57 5.55
CA ILE A 67 5.61 -18.16 6.08
C ILE A 67 6.24 -17.17 5.07
N PRO A 68 6.59 -15.94 5.47
CA PRO A 68 7.13 -14.93 4.55
C PRO A 68 8.41 -15.40 3.85
N GLU A 69 8.50 -15.19 2.54
CA GLU A 69 9.63 -15.69 1.71
C GLU A 69 10.99 -15.03 2.02
N VAL A 70 11.00 -13.82 2.58
CA VAL A 70 12.23 -13.03 2.82
C VAL A 70 12.87 -13.43 4.15
N GLN A 71 13.56 -14.57 4.17
CA GLN A 71 14.30 -15.03 5.37
C GLN A 71 15.83 -14.99 5.22
N GLY A 72 16.35 -14.69 4.02
CA GLY A 72 17.78 -14.87 3.75
C GLY A 72 18.18 -16.35 3.77
N GLU A 73 19.49 -16.60 3.88
CA GLU A 73 20.05 -17.97 3.84
C GLU A 73 19.80 -18.75 5.14
N GLU A 74 19.57 -18.06 6.26
CA GLU A 74 19.30 -18.65 7.57
C GLU A 74 17.79 -18.62 7.88
N ARG A 75 17.03 -19.56 7.33
CA ARG A 75 15.60 -19.71 7.65
C ARG A 75 15.41 -20.07 9.13
N ASN A 76 15.12 -19.07 9.95
CA ASN A 76 14.88 -19.21 11.39
C ASN A 76 13.53 -18.61 11.85
N PHE A 77 12.71 -18.16 10.89
CA PHE A 77 11.38 -17.60 11.12
C PHE A 77 10.30 -18.56 10.63
N PHE A 78 9.31 -18.87 11.47
CA PHE A 78 8.32 -19.92 11.18
C PHE A 78 6.87 -19.50 11.40
N ALA A 79 6.61 -18.23 11.77
CA ALA A 79 5.23 -17.78 11.92
C ALA A 79 4.53 -17.75 10.56
N GLU A 80 3.36 -18.37 10.49
CA GLU A 80 2.44 -18.23 9.37
C GLU A 80 1.62 -16.96 9.55
N VAL A 81 1.71 -16.05 8.58
CA VAL A 81 1.07 -14.74 8.67
C VAL A 81 0.41 -14.38 7.36
N VAL A 82 -0.63 -13.55 7.42
CA VAL A 82 -1.14 -12.84 6.25
C VAL A 82 -0.43 -11.50 6.17
N CYS A 83 0.37 -11.32 5.11
CA CYS A 83 1.05 -10.06 4.82
C CYS A 83 0.12 -9.11 4.06
N LEU A 84 0.01 -7.90 4.57
CA LEU A 84 -0.74 -6.79 4.00
C LEU A 84 0.20 -5.59 3.90
N THR A 85 -0.02 -4.74 2.90
CA THR A 85 0.79 -3.53 2.75
C THR A 85 -0.07 -2.30 2.84
N GLU A 86 0.25 -1.41 3.78
CA GLU A 86 -0.28 -0.07 3.79
C GLU A 86 0.42 0.76 2.71
N SER A 87 -0.37 1.23 1.75
CA SER A 87 0.13 2.05 0.64
C SER A 87 -1.02 2.86 0.01
N PRO A 88 -0.78 4.08 -0.49
CA PRO A 88 -1.76 4.79 -1.31
C PRO A 88 -2.06 4.03 -2.61
N THR A 89 -3.26 4.19 -3.17
CA THR A 89 -3.67 3.46 -4.39
C THR A 89 -2.78 3.74 -5.61
N PHE A 90 -2.31 4.97 -5.78
CA PHE A 90 -1.44 5.35 -6.89
C PHE A 90 -0.01 4.77 -6.77
N CYS A 91 0.35 4.27 -5.59
CA CYS A 91 1.65 3.69 -5.28
C CYS A 91 1.71 2.17 -5.53
N LEU A 92 0.57 1.50 -5.75
CA LEU A 92 0.49 0.03 -5.75
C LEU A 92 1.30 -0.64 -6.86
N ASP A 93 1.46 0.02 -8.00
CA ASP A 93 2.21 -0.54 -9.13
C ASP A 93 3.70 -0.74 -8.79
N PHE A 94 4.23 0.00 -7.81
CA PHE A 94 5.56 -0.22 -7.27
C PHE A 94 5.78 -1.67 -6.83
N PHE A 95 4.75 -2.34 -6.29
CA PHE A 95 4.84 -3.71 -5.81
C PHE A 95 5.17 -4.72 -6.91
N ARG A 96 4.76 -4.43 -8.16
CA ARG A 96 5.07 -5.25 -9.34
C ARG A 96 6.53 -5.13 -9.74
N TYR A 97 7.08 -3.91 -9.70
CA TYR A 97 8.46 -3.64 -10.12
C TYR A 97 9.48 -3.88 -9.01
N ARG A 98 9.06 -4.22 -7.79
CA ARG A 98 9.97 -4.50 -6.66
C ARG A 98 10.96 -5.63 -6.95
N THR A 99 10.51 -6.72 -7.58
CA THR A 99 11.37 -7.84 -7.96
C THR A 99 11.04 -8.35 -9.35
N PHE A 100 12.05 -8.85 -10.05
CA PHE A 100 11.86 -9.46 -11.36
C PHE A 100 10.85 -10.61 -11.35
N ARG A 101 10.81 -11.40 -10.26
CA ARG A 101 9.83 -12.47 -10.09
C ARG A 101 8.40 -11.95 -10.03
N ARG A 102 8.13 -10.88 -9.26
CA ARG A 102 6.79 -10.26 -9.19
C ARG A 102 6.39 -9.63 -10.52
N TRP A 103 7.36 -9.04 -11.22
CA TRP A 103 7.16 -8.51 -12.57
C TRP A 103 6.79 -9.62 -13.57
N GLN A 104 7.52 -10.74 -13.56
CA GLN A 104 7.21 -11.91 -14.39
C GLN A 104 5.87 -12.57 -14.04
N ALA A 105 5.49 -12.58 -12.76
CA ALA A 105 4.22 -13.14 -12.31
C ALA A 105 3.01 -12.27 -12.67
N ASP A 106 3.23 -11.09 -13.25
CA ASP A 106 2.19 -10.17 -13.70
C ASP A 106 1.11 -9.96 -12.65
N GLN A 107 1.53 -9.56 -11.44
CA GLN A 107 0.65 -9.33 -10.29
C GLN A 107 -0.22 -8.08 -10.53
N LEU A 108 -1.23 -8.24 -11.38
CA LEU A 108 -2.13 -7.17 -11.82
C LEU A 108 -3.36 -7.01 -10.91
N PHE A 109 -3.53 -7.90 -9.95
CA PHE A 109 -4.73 -7.98 -9.14
C PHE A 109 -4.41 -7.59 -7.71
N GLY A 110 -5.39 -7.02 -7.03
CA GLY A 110 -5.22 -6.70 -5.62
C GLY A 110 -6.52 -6.27 -4.97
N ILE A 111 -6.59 -6.47 -3.66
CA ILE A 111 -7.70 -6.00 -2.83
C ILE A 111 -7.18 -5.00 -1.81
N GLY A 112 -7.80 -3.84 -1.74
CA GLY A 112 -7.59 -2.81 -0.72
C GLY A 112 -8.73 -2.87 0.29
N LEU A 113 -8.38 -3.27 1.51
CA LEU A 113 -9.30 -3.43 2.62
C LEU A 113 -9.24 -2.20 3.53
N ASP A 114 -10.37 -1.85 4.13
CA ASP A 114 -10.45 -0.81 5.14
C ASP A 114 -9.51 -1.13 6.32
N LYS A 115 -8.56 -0.23 6.57
CA LYS A 115 -7.55 -0.46 7.61
C LYS A 115 -8.18 -0.58 8.99
N SER A 116 -9.22 0.21 9.29
CA SER A 116 -9.85 0.21 10.62
C SER A 116 -10.57 -1.11 10.88
N GLU A 117 -11.27 -1.65 9.87
CA GLU A 117 -11.90 -2.97 9.95
C GLU A 117 -10.86 -4.07 10.16
N LEU A 118 -9.75 -4.03 9.42
CA LEU A 118 -8.67 -5.01 9.53
C LEU A 118 -7.94 -4.94 10.87
N ALA A 119 -7.75 -3.74 11.42
CA ALA A 119 -7.25 -3.57 12.78
C ALA A 119 -8.24 -4.16 13.80
N GLY A 120 -9.55 -4.01 13.60
CA GLY A 120 -10.58 -4.66 14.41
C GLY A 120 -10.48 -6.19 14.38
N LEU A 121 -10.12 -6.78 13.24
CA LEU A 121 -9.94 -8.23 13.09
C LEU A 121 -8.64 -8.75 13.70
N GLY A 122 -7.66 -7.90 13.97
CA GLY A 122 -6.39 -8.30 14.59
C GLY A 122 -5.15 -8.03 13.75
N ALA A 123 -5.28 -7.49 12.54
CA ALA A 123 -4.11 -7.08 11.76
C ALA A 123 -3.36 -5.95 12.48
N ARG A 124 -2.03 -6.03 12.54
CA ARG A 124 -1.18 -5.04 13.23
C ARG A 124 0.00 -4.62 12.35
N PRO A 125 0.49 -3.38 12.48
CA PRO A 125 1.72 -2.98 11.81
C PRO A 125 2.90 -3.80 12.33
N CYS A 126 3.84 -4.10 11.44
CA CYS A 126 5.07 -4.80 11.78
C CYS A 126 6.00 -3.94 12.66
N ILE A 127 6.78 -4.62 13.49
CA ILE A 127 7.87 -4.04 14.27
C ILE A 127 9.13 -4.10 13.40
N TYR A 128 9.54 -2.94 12.90
CA TYR A 128 10.78 -2.84 12.13
C TYR A 128 11.99 -2.84 13.07
N ALA A 129 12.84 -3.83 12.89
CA ALA A 129 14.05 -4.03 13.67
C ALA A 129 15.26 -4.11 12.74
N ASP A 130 16.41 -3.62 13.19
CA ASP A 130 17.67 -3.96 12.52
C ASP A 130 17.93 -5.48 12.58
N ASP A 131 18.88 -5.96 11.77
CA ASP A 131 19.16 -7.39 11.69
C ASP A 131 19.55 -8.02 13.03
N GLN A 132 20.25 -7.28 13.90
CA GLN A 132 20.67 -7.77 15.21
C GLN A 132 19.47 -7.95 16.14
N LEU A 133 18.64 -6.91 16.29
CA LEU A 133 17.45 -6.95 17.14
C LEU A 133 16.47 -8.02 16.67
N LYS A 134 16.27 -8.17 15.36
CA LYS A 134 15.45 -9.26 14.79
C LYS A 134 16.00 -10.62 15.20
N ASN A 135 17.30 -10.85 15.04
CA ASN A 135 17.91 -12.14 15.39
C ASN A 135 17.81 -12.44 16.88
N ASP A 136 17.95 -11.43 17.74
CA ASP A 136 17.78 -11.56 19.18
C ASP A 136 16.33 -11.96 19.54
N PHE A 137 15.32 -11.35 18.91
CA PHE A 137 13.92 -11.74 19.08
C PHE A 137 13.68 -13.21 18.70
N ILE A 138 14.24 -13.64 17.57
CA ILE A 138 14.10 -15.02 17.08
C ILE A 138 14.80 -15.99 18.04
N ALA A 139 16.01 -15.68 18.49
CA ALA A 139 16.75 -16.50 19.45
C ALA A 139 16.00 -16.62 20.78
N ILE A 140 15.45 -15.51 21.30
CA ILE A 140 14.63 -15.51 22.52
C ILE A 140 13.39 -16.38 22.33
N LYS A 141 12.68 -16.28 21.20
CA LYS A 141 11.50 -17.12 20.91
C LYS A 141 11.83 -18.61 21.00
N HIS A 142 12.90 -19.05 20.35
CA HIS A 142 13.34 -20.46 20.36
C HIS A 142 13.82 -20.92 21.75
N GLN A 143 14.45 -20.04 22.52
CA GLN A 143 14.88 -20.37 23.88
C GLN A 143 13.72 -20.45 24.87
N LEU A 144 12.69 -19.61 24.73
CA LEU A 144 11.52 -19.62 25.62
C LEU A 144 10.72 -20.92 25.54
N GLU A 145 10.84 -21.68 24.46
CA GLU A 145 10.23 -23.01 24.34
C GLU A 145 10.91 -24.05 25.25
N ASN A 146 12.15 -23.78 25.70
CA ASN A 146 13.01 -24.75 26.39
C ASN A 146 13.44 -24.30 27.80
N ILE A 147 13.11 -23.09 28.23
CA ILE A 147 13.55 -22.53 29.51
C ILE A 147 12.40 -22.47 30.50
N GLU A 148 12.63 -22.95 31.72
CA GLU A 148 11.71 -22.75 32.84
C GLU A 148 12.06 -21.47 33.62
N LEU A 149 11.24 -20.43 33.45
CA LEU A 149 11.40 -19.16 34.15
C LEU A 149 10.97 -19.28 35.61
N GLN A 150 11.89 -18.96 36.52
CA GLN A 150 11.65 -19.02 37.97
C GLN A 150 10.80 -17.86 38.49
N ASP A 151 10.92 -16.67 37.89
CA ASP A 151 10.11 -15.51 38.24
C ASP A 151 8.66 -15.70 37.73
N PRO A 152 7.64 -15.71 38.62
CA PRO A 152 6.26 -15.96 38.23
C PRO A 152 5.66 -14.90 37.29
N ILE A 153 6.11 -13.65 37.40
CA ILE A 153 5.64 -12.54 36.57
C ILE A 153 6.22 -12.69 35.17
N LEU A 154 7.53 -12.94 35.06
CA LEU A 154 8.20 -13.15 33.78
C LEU A 154 7.72 -14.43 33.09
N ARG A 155 7.52 -15.52 33.86
CA ARG A 155 6.99 -16.80 33.37
C ARG A 155 5.68 -16.64 32.60
N ARG A 156 4.81 -15.71 33.02
CA ARG A 156 3.56 -15.42 32.33
C ARG A 156 3.69 -14.37 31.23
N ARG A 157 4.38 -13.26 31.50
CA ARG A 157 4.37 -12.08 30.61
C ARG A 157 5.30 -12.22 29.42
N LEU A 158 6.49 -12.80 29.63
CA LEU A 158 7.52 -12.84 28.59
C LEU A 158 7.13 -13.75 27.41
N PRO A 159 6.65 -15.00 27.62
CA PRO A 159 6.17 -15.81 26.50
C PRO A 159 5.01 -15.17 25.74
N SER A 160 4.05 -14.58 26.46
CA SER A 160 2.91 -13.89 25.83
C SER A 160 3.35 -12.68 24.99
N LEU A 161 4.30 -11.88 25.47
CA LEU A 161 4.85 -10.75 24.73
C LEU A 161 5.59 -11.22 23.48
N ILE A 162 6.49 -12.20 23.63
CA ILE A 162 7.32 -12.69 22.53
C ILE A 162 6.48 -13.39 21.48
N ASN A 163 5.51 -14.23 21.87
CA ASN A 163 4.62 -14.90 20.91
C ASN A 163 3.77 -13.90 20.12
N ARG A 164 3.36 -12.77 20.72
CA ARG A 164 2.60 -11.73 20.00
C ARG A 164 3.48 -10.82 19.14
N ALA A 165 4.73 -10.60 19.56
CA ALA A 165 5.66 -9.73 18.84
C ALA A 165 6.34 -10.46 17.67
N TYR A 166 6.67 -11.75 17.86
CA TYR A 166 7.43 -12.56 16.93
C TYR A 166 6.85 -12.54 15.51
N PRO A 167 5.54 -12.80 15.28
CA PRO A 167 4.95 -12.73 13.95
C PRO A 167 5.08 -11.36 13.29
N LEU A 168 5.17 -10.29 14.08
CA LEU A 168 5.22 -8.90 13.62
C LEU A 168 6.65 -8.41 13.33
N VAL A 169 7.69 -9.16 13.69
CA VAL A 169 9.07 -8.69 13.48
C VAL A 169 9.42 -8.70 11.99
N MET A 170 9.94 -7.58 11.52
CA MET A 170 10.36 -7.37 10.13
C MET A 170 11.75 -6.71 10.13
N PRO A 171 12.73 -7.20 9.35
CA PRO A 171 13.99 -6.49 9.18
C PRO A 171 13.79 -5.13 8.50
N LEU A 172 14.59 -4.15 8.88
CA LEU A 172 14.68 -2.86 8.20
C LEU A 172 15.22 -3.00 6.77
N LEU A 173 15.95 -4.06 6.42
CA LEU A 173 16.52 -4.27 5.06
C LEU A 173 17.48 -3.15 4.60
N GLU A 174 17.94 -2.32 5.52
CA GLU A 174 18.83 -1.17 5.37
C GLU A 174 20.18 -1.56 4.76
N ASN A 175 20.62 -2.80 5.02
CA ASN A 175 21.89 -3.34 4.51
C ASN A 175 21.73 -4.12 3.19
N LYS A 176 20.51 -4.20 2.64
CA LYS A 176 20.26 -4.90 1.37
C LYS A 176 20.38 -3.93 0.18
N PRO A 177 20.81 -4.41 -1.01
CA PRO A 177 20.73 -3.62 -2.24
C PRO A 177 19.30 -3.11 -2.55
N SER A 178 18.28 -3.80 -2.02
CA SER A 178 16.88 -3.41 -2.08
C SER A 178 16.43 -2.46 -0.95
N GLN A 179 17.36 -1.77 -0.27
CA GLN A 179 17.04 -0.82 0.80
C GLN A 179 16.22 0.39 0.34
N GLY A 180 16.16 0.69 -0.97
CA GLY A 180 15.27 1.71 -1.53
C GLY A 180 13.79 1.32 -1.58
N PHE A 181 13.48 0.07 -1.21
CA PHE A 181 12.17 -0.53 -1.42
C PHE A 181 11.35 -0.70 -0.13
N MET A 182 11.69 0.00 0.96
CA MET A 182 10.85 0.03 2.16
C MET A 182 9.73 1.08 2.06
N TRP A 183 9.15 1.24 0.87
CA TRP A 183 7.87 1.94 0.70
C TRP A 183 6.72 1.26 1.46
N GLU A 184 6.95 0.01 1.89
CA GLU A 184 5.94 -0.84 2.51
C GLU A 184 5.92 -0.59 4.02
N ARG A 185 4.78 -0.11 4.52
CA ARG A 185 4.39 -0.37 5.91
C ARG A 185 3.64 -1.69 5.91
N GLU A 186 4.37 -2.75 6.22
CA GLU A 186 3.82 -4.09 6.30
C GLU A 186 2.96 -4.19 7.56
N TRP A 187 1.77 -4.74 7.36
CA TRP A 187 0.87 -5.17 8.40
C TRP A 187 0.78 -6.68 8.32
N ARG A 188 0.72 -7.32 9.48
CA ARG A 188 0.54 -8.77 9.58
C ARG A 188 -0.67 -9.09 10.41
N TYR A 189 -1.37 -10.12 9.97
CA TYR A 189 -2.35 -10.82 10.75
C TYR A 189 -1.83 -12.22 11.01
N GLU A 190 -1.88 -12.64 12.26
CA GLU A 190 -1.50 -13.98 12.71
C GLU A 190 -2.63 -14.51 13.58
N ASN A 191 -3.11 -15.70 13.23
CA ASN A 191 -4.05 -16.48 14.01
C ASN A 191 -3.85 -17.95 13.64
N GLU A 192 -3.33 -18.73 14.58
CA GLU A 192 -3.07 -20.16 14.40
C GLU A 192 -4.37 -20.96 14.18
N ASP A 193 -5.51 -20.50 14.72
CA ASP A 193 -6.77 -21.24 14.66
C ASP A 193 -7.47 -21.13 13.29
N ASP A 194 -7.30 -20.00 12.59
CA ASP A 194 -8.04 -19.69 11.36
C ASP A 194 -7.28 -20.08 10.07
N GLY A 195 -5.98 -20.40 10.17
CA GLY A 195 -5.12 -20.70 9.00
C GLY A 195 -5.01 -19.56 7.98
N GLY A 196 -5.46 -18.35 8.34
CA GLY A 196 -5.57 -17.20 7.46
C GLY A 196 -6.56 -16.16 7.98
N LEU A 197 -6.71 -15.07 7.23
CA LEU A 197 -7.59 -13.96 7.54
C LEU A 197 -8.92 -14.12 6.80
N ILE A 198 -10.00 -14.31 7.54
CA ILE A 198 -11.37 -14.21 7.04
C ILE A 198 -11.83 -12.75 7.18
N PHE A 199 -12.31 -12.14 6.09
CA PHE A 199 -12.78 -10.75 6.09
C PHE A 199 -14.13 -10.63 5.38
N PRO A 200 -15.02 -9.71 5.80
CA PRO A 200 -16.27 -9.49 5.10
C PRO A 200 -16.04 -8.74 3.78
N HIS A 201 -16.84 -9.02 2.74
CA HIS A 201 -16.76 -8.25 1.49
C HIS A 201 -17.06 -6.76 1.70
N SER A 202 -17.81 -6.42 2.76
CA SER A 202 -18.03 -5.05 3.18
C SER A 202 -16.75 -4.32 3.60
N ALA A 203 -15.66 -5.03 3.94
CA ALA A 203 -14.38 -4.41 4.26
C ALA A 203 -13.61 -3.95 3.01
N ILE A 204 -13.98 -4.44 1.83
CA ILE A 204 -13.31 -4.10 0.58
C ILE A 204 -13.70 -2.67 0.21
N ARG A 205 -12.69 -1.84 -0.06
CA ARG A 205 -12.85 -0.45 -0.51
C ARG A 205 -12.30 -0.25 -1.91
N VAL A 206 -11.25 -0.99 -2.25
CA VAL A 206 -10.55 -0.86 -3.53
C VAL A 206 -10.32 -2.24 -4.12
N VAL A 207 -10.52 -2.38 -5.42
CA VAL A 207 -10.06 -3.54 -6.19
C VAL A 207 -9.17 -3.04 -7.32
N CYS A 208 -7.99 -3.63 -7.43
CA CYS A 208 -7.07 -3.40 -8.55
C CYS A 208 -7.25 -4.55 -9.54
N CYS A 209 -7.64 -4.25 -10.77
CA CYS A 209 -7.72 -5.26 -11.84
C CYS A 209 -7.71 -4.61 -13.23
N PRO A 210 -7.43 -5.38 -14.29
CA PRO A 210 -7.70 -4.97 -15.67
C PRO A 210 -9.19 -4.66 -15.91
N GLU A 211 -9.47 -3.78 -16.87
CA GLU A 211 -10.83 -3.32 -17.20
C GLU A 211 -11.74 -4.45 -17.71
N ASP A 212 -11.18 -5.38 -18.47
CA ASP A 212 -11.86 -6.55 -19.01
C ASP A 212 -12.24 -7.59 -17.93
N GLU A 213 -11.57 -7.56 -16.78
CA GLU A 213 -11.81 -8.50 -15.67
C GLU A 213 -12.77 -7.94 -14.61
N GLU A 214 -13.00 -6.63 -14.60
CA GLU A 214 -13.83 -5.93 -13.63
C GLU A 214 -15.25 -6.52 -13.56
N GLY A 215 -15.84 -6.85 -14.71
CA GLY A 215 -17.20 -7.37 -14.79
C GLY A 215 -17.42 -8.70 -14.07
N GLU A 216 -16.41 -9.57 -14.05
CA GLU A 216 -16.48 -10.85 -13.34
C GLU A 216 -16.35 -10.63 -11.83
N ILE A 217 -15.41 -9.80 -11.40
CA ILE A 217 -15.18 -9.48 -9.98
C ILE A 217 -16.43 -8.79 -9.38
N ARG A 218 -17.04 -7.86 -10.12
CA ARG A 218 -18.30 -7.23 -9.71
C ARG A 218 -19.43 -8.25 -9.53
N ARG A 219 -19.47 -9.31 -10.34
CA ARG A 219 -20.47 -10.38 -10.22
C ARG A 219 -20.30 -11.17 -8.93
N VAL A 220 -19.06 -11.51 -8.57
CA VAL A 220 -18.73 -12.22 -7.32
C VAL A 220 -19.10 -11.38 -6.10
N LEU A 221 -18.78 -10.09 -6.12
CA LEU A 221 -19.02 -9.16 -5.01
C LEU A 221 -20.48 -8.70 -4.88
N GLY A 222 -21.31 -8.94 -5.90
CA GLY A 222 -22.73 -8.62 -5.89
C GLY A 222 -23.03 -7.17 -5.50
N GLN A 223 -23.85 -6.97 -4.47
CA GLN A 223 -24.22 -5.62 -4.01
C GLN A 223 -23.06 -4.86 -3.37
N HIS A 224 -22.06 -5.56 -2.81
CA HIS A 224 -20.89 -4.94 -2.20
C HIS A 224 -20.04 -4.19 -3.22
N ALA A 225 -20.07 -4.60 -4.50
CA ALA A 225 -19.37 -3.95 -5.61
C ALA A 225 -19.74 -2.46 -5.81
N LYS A 226 -20.89 -2.00 -5.28
CA LYS A 226 -21.32 -0.60 -5.38
C LYS A 226 -20.47 0.36 -4.54
N ASN A 227 -19.89 -0.14 -3.45
CA ASN A 227 -19.10 0.67 -2.51
C ASN A 227 -17.59 0.47 -2.71
N ILE A 228 -17.20 -0.16 -3.82
CA ILE A 228 -15.81 -0.51 -4.13
C ILE A 228 -15.34 0.32 -5.31
N THR A 229 -14.22 1.00 -5.12
CA THR A 229 -13.52 1.72 -6.19
C THR A 229 -12.64 0.73 -6.97
N PHE A 230 -12.92 0.57 -8.25
CA PHE A 230 -12.08 -0.23 -9.15
C PHE A 230 -11.01 0.67 -9.75
N VAL A 231 -9.75 0.37 -9.45
CA VAL A 231 -8.60 1.17 -9.90
C VAL A 231 -7.77 0.40 -10.93
N ARG A 232 -7.26 1.17 -11.89
CA ARG A 232 -6.39 0.69 -12.96
C ARG A 232 -5.01 1.30 -12.69
N SER A 233 -4.35 0.87 -11.61
CA SER A 233 -3.09 1.43 -11.08
C SER A 233 -1.97 1.55 -12.12
N TRP A 234 -2.09 0.84 -13.25
CA TRP A 234 -1.24 0.89 -14.43
C TRP A 234 -1.04 2.28 -15.03
N ARG A 235 -2.06 3.15 -15.03
CA ARG A 235 -1.96 4.44 -15.72
C ARG A 235 -1.21 5.46 -14.88
N GLU A 236 -1.60 5.61 -13.62
CA GLU A 236 -1.09 6.64 -12.71
C GLU A 236 0.39 6.43 -12.37
N TYR A 237 0.81 5.19 -12.10
CA TYR A 237 2.23 4.91 -11.83
C TYR A 237 3.11 5.06 -13.06
N ASN A 238 2.63 4.68 -14.25
CA ASN A 238 3.38 4.92 -15.48
C ASN A 238 3.50 6.42 -15.75
N GLU A 239 2.48 7.22 -15.48
CA GLU A 239 2.55 8.68 -15.56
C GLU A 239 3.60 9.26 -14.60
N VAL A 240 3.62 8.81 -13.33
CA VAL A 240 4.62 9.22 -12.32
C VAL A 240 6.03 8.74 -12.67
N THR A 241 6.20 7.49 -13.10
CA THR A 241 7.51 6.92 -13.42
C THR A 241 8.07 7.51 -14.70
N ASN A 242 7.23 7.74 -15.72
CA ASN A 242 7.63 8.48 -16.91
C ASN A 242 8.01 9.91 -16.56
N TYR A 243 7.25 10.57 -15.68
CA TYR A 243 7.61 11.88 -15.16
C TYR A 243 8.98 11.86 -14.46
N LEU A 244 9.24 10.94 -13.53
CA LEU A 244 10.51 10.86 -12.80
C LEU A 244 11.71 10.52 -13.71
N LYS A 245 11.52 9.59 -14.65
CA LYS A 245 12.53 9.23 -15.67
C LYS A 245 12.85 10.40 -16.59
N ASN A 246 11.81 11.10 -17.02
CA ASN A 246 11.95 12.15 -18.00
C ASN A 246 12.32 13.48 -17.37
N ARG A 247 12.09 13.73 -16.07
CA ARG A 247 12.43 14.99 -15.39
C ARG A 247 13.88 15.45 -15.63
N LYS A 248 14.84 14.52 -15.72
CA LYS A 248 16.24 14.87 -16.04
C LYS A 248 16.48 15.19 -17.52
N LYS A 249 15.70 14.63 -18.45
CA LYS A 249 15.75 14.89 -19.89
C LYS A 249 14.90 16.12 -20.29
N GLU A 250 13.71 16.24 -19.72
CA GLU A 250 12.70 17.28 -19.94
C GLU A 250 13.01 18.60 -19.23
N MET A 251 13.93 18.64 -18.26
CA MET A 251 14.42 19.89 -17.65
C MET A 251 15.81 20.30 -18.19
N HIS A 252 16.24 19.74 -19.33
CA HIS A 252 17.46 20.16 -19.98
C HIS A 252 17.23 21.47 -20.72
N ILE A 253 18.11 22.44 -20.50
CA ILE A 253 18.18 23.65 -21.32
C ILE A 253 19.13 23.37 -22.48
N PRO A 254 18.67 23.42 -23.74
CA PRO A 254 19.51 23.29 -24.93
C PRO A 254 20.73 24.20 -24.82
N LYS A 255 21.92 23.68 -25.13
CA LYS A 255 23.14 24.50 -25.16
C LYS A 255 23.38 25.00 -26.58
N LYS A 256 23.55 26.32 -26.75
CA LYS A 256 23.83 26.94 -28.06
C LYS A 256 24.96 26.26 -28.86
N VAL A 257 25.97 25.74 -28.15
CA VAL A 257 27.13 25.05 -28.74
C VAL A 257 26.75 23.78 -29.52
N ALA A 258 25.55 23.22 -29.32
CA ALA A 258 25.07 22.02 -29.99
C ALA A 258 24.32 22.27 -31.31
N TYR A 259 24.21 23.53 -31.75
CA TYR A 259 23.41 23.93 -32.92
C TYR A 259 24.26 24.70 -33.92
N GLU A 260 24.06 24.44 -35.22
CA GLU A 260 24.86 25.02 -36.29
C GLU A 260 24.51 26.49 -36.58
N ASN A 261 23.29 26.92 -36.25
CA ASN A 261 22.85 28.30 -36.43
C ASN A 261 21.85 28.74 -35.35
N ASP A 262 21.64 30.05 -35.28
CA ASP A 262 20.81 30.69 -34.25
C ASP A 262 19.31 30.39 -34.40
N GLN A 263 18.84 30.06 -35.61
CA GLN A 263 17.44 29.74 -35.86
C GLN A 263 17.10 28.33 -35.34
N ASP A 264 17.93 27.34 -35.62
CA ASP A 264 17.76 25.97 -35.11
C ASP A 264 17.85 25.92 -33.57
N TYR A 265 18.69 26.79 -32.99
CA TYR A 265 18.76 26.94 -31.54
C TYR A 265 17.50 27.60 -30.95
N LEU A 266 16.94 28.61 -31.64
CA LEU A 266 15.69 29.25 -31.24
C LEU A 266 14.53 28.25 -31.26
N ASP A 267 14.39 27.50 -32.35
CA ASP A 267 13.32 26.51 -32.53
C ASP A 267 13.40 25.42 -31.44
N ALA A 268 14.62 24.96 -31.12
CA ALA A 268 14.84 24.00 -30.03
C ALA A 268 14.54 24.58 -28.63
N LEU A 269 14.82 25.87 -28.40
CA LEU A 269 14.45 26.55 -27.16
C LEU A 269 12.92 26.70 -27.02
N GLU A 270 12.23 27.02 -28.11
CA GLU A 270 10.77 27.16 -28.13
C GLU A 270 10.08 25.82 -27.88
N GLU A 271 10.54 24.74 -28.53
CA GLU A 271 10.05 23.38 -28.28
C GLU A 271 10.26 22.97 -26.81
N GLN A 272 11.45 23.22 -26.26
CA GLN A 272 11.72 22.92 -24.85
C GLN A 272 10.92 23.78 -23.89
N LEU A 273 10.64 25.04 -24.23
CA LEU A 273 9.78 25.91 -23.41
C LEU A 273 8.34 25.39 -23.37
N VAL A 274 7.80 24.89 -24.48
CA VAL A 274 6.48 24.24 -24.51
C VAL A 274 6.47 22.98 -23.63
N ASN A 275 7.52 22.17 -23.71
CA ASN A 275 7.67 20.98 -22.87
C ASN A 275 7.76 21.36 -21.38
N HIS A 276 8.58 22.35 -21.01
CA HIS A 276 8.69 22.85 -19.64
C HIS A 276 7.36 23.40 -19.11
N ARG A 277 6.59 24.14 -19.93
CA ARG A 277 5.26 24.64 -19.55
C ARG A 277 4.26 23.51 -19.35
N SER A 278 4.26 22.51 -20.22
CA SER A 278 3.43 21.31 -20.05
C SER A 278 3.77 20.55 -18.76
N VAL A 279 5.06 20.39 -18.46
CA VAL A 279 5.54 19.77 -17.22
C VAL A 279 5.17 20.61 -16.01
N PHE A 280 5.34 21.93 -16.07
CA PHE A 280 4.92 22.87 -15.02
C PHE A 280 3.43 22.73 -14.73
N ASN A 281 2.56 22.77 -15.73
CA ASN A 281 1.11 22.64 -15.55
C ASN A 281 0.71 21.28 -14.94
N ARG A 282 1.45 20.20 -15.24
CA ARG A 282 1.22 18.89 -14.60
C ARG A 282 1.66 18.87 -13.14
N ILE A 283 2.81 19.49 -12.83
CA ILE A 283 3.29 19.65 -11.44
C ILE A 283 2.33 20.54 -10.65
N ASP A 284 1.81 21.60 -11.27
CA ASP A 284 0.84 22.52 -10.68
C ASP A 284 -0.49 21.79 -10.42
N ALA A 285 -1.00 21.01 -11.36
CA ALA A 285 -2.18 20.17 -11.13
C ALA A 285 -1.96 19.08 -10.05
N PHE A 286 -0.74 18.55 -9.95
CA PHE A 286 -0.38 17.60 -8.88
C PHE A 286 -0.25 18.30 -7.53
N LYS A 287 0.26 19.53 -7.52
CA LYS A 287 0.27 20.41 -6.35
C LYS A 287 -1.17 20.75 -5.93
N ASP A 288 -2.06 21.10 -6.85
CA ASP A 288 -3.49 21.32 -6.58
C ASP A 288 -4.16 20.05 -6.03
N PHE A 289 -3.78 18.87 -6.53
CA PHE A 289 -4.24 17.60 -6.00
C PHE A 289 -3.72 17.32 -4.58
N ILE A 290 -2.45 17.66 -4.30
CA ILE A 290 -1.86 17.58 -2.95
C ILE A 290 -2.54 18.59 -2.03
N GLU A 291 -2.74 19.83 -2.47
CA GLU A 291 -3.47 20.87 -1.73
C GLU A 291 -4.95 20.48 -1.54
N ALA A 292 -5.56 19.72 -2.46
CA ALA A 292 -6.89 19.13 -2.29
C ALA A 292 -6.91 17.92 -1.32
N ILE A 293 -5.76 17.28 -1.09
CA ILE A 293 -5.58 16.24 -0.08
C ILE A 293 -5.28 16.87 1.29
N GLU A 294 -4.47 17.93 1.33
CA GLU A 294 -4.15 18.69 2.55
C GLU A 294 -5.36 19.53 3.01
N SER A 295 -6.15 20.10 2.10
CA SER A 295 -7.41 20.80 2.44
C SER A 295 -8.56 19.87 2.85
N LYS A 296 -8.38 18.54 2.83
CA LYS A 296 -9.33 17.62 3.51
C LYS A 296 -9.25 17.68 5.03
N GLU A 297 -8.22 18.32 5.61
CA GLU A 297 -8.26 18.73 7.02
C GLU A 297 -9.29 19.84 7.28
N GLU A 298 -9.49 20.78 6.34
CA GLU A 298 -10.52 21.83 6.45
C GLU A 298 -11.95 21.28 6.30
N SER A 299 -12.18 20.32 5.41
CA SER A 299 -13.52 19.71 5.21
C SER A 299 -14.04 18.96 6.45
N THR A 300 -13.12 18.43 7.26
CA THR A 300 -13.47 17.74 8.51
C THR A 300 -13.87 18.76 9.59
N GLY A 301 -13.23 19.94 9.60
CA GLY A 301 -13.57 21.06 10.49
C GLY A 301 -14.90 21.73 10.15
N GLU A 302 -15.19 21.93 8.86
CA GLU A 302 -16.49 22.44 8.41
C GLU A 302 -17.62 21.45 8.69
N ALA A 303 -17.42 20.16 8.40
CA ALA A 303 -18.39 19.12 8.72
C ALA A 303 -18.62 18.98 10.24
N LEU A 304 -17.57 19.11 11.06
CA LEU A 304 -17.67 19.15 12.53
C LEU A 304 -18.46 20.36 13.02
N ASN A 305 -18.20 21.54 12.47
CA ASN A 305 -18.92 22.77 12.82
C ASN A 305 -20.39 22.73 12.39
N GLU A 306 -20.69 22.17 11.23
CA GLU A 306 -22.07 22.01 10.73
C GLU A 306 -22.84 20.98 11.58
N LEU A 307 -22.18 19.89 12.00
CA LEU A 307 -22.74 18.93 12.97
C LEU A 307 -23.00 19.57 14.34
N GLN A 308 -22.05 20.37 14.84
CA GLN A 308 -22.15 21.07 16.12
C GLN A 308 -23.34 22.06 16.13
N GLN A 309 -23.48 22.87 15.08
CA GLN A 309 -24.60 23.81 14.93
C GLN A 309 -25.95 23.09 14.83
N THR A 310 -25.99 21.96 14.12
CA THR A 310 -27.19 21.13 14.02
C THR A 310 -27.57 20.55 15.39
N MET A 311 -26.60 20.04 16.14
CA MET A 311 -26.81 19.53 17.51
C MET A 311 -27.32 20.61 18.46
N ASP A 312 -26.74 21.82 18.43
CA ASP A 312 -27.17 22.93 19.27
C ASP A 312 -28.60 23.38 18.96
N THR A 313 -28.97 23.40 17.68
CA THR A 313 -30.33 23.72 17.23
C THR A 313 -31.32 22.66 17.72
N MET A 314 -30.96 21.38 17.63
CA MET A 314 -31.77 20.28 18.16
C MET A 314 -31.93 20.38 19.69
N ILE A 315 -30.87 20.71 20.43
CA ILE A 315 -30.92 20.91 21.89
C ILE A 315 -31.87 22.07 22.25
N GLN A 316 -31.83 23.18 21.50
CA GLN A 316 -32.74 24.30 21.72
C GLN A 316 -34.20 23.95 21.43
N GLN A 317 -34.46 23.20 20.36
CA GLN A 317 -35.81 22.72 20.04
C GLN A 317 -36.33 21.75 21.12
N ILE A 318 -35.49 20.82 21.59
CA ILE A 318 -35.84 19.90 22.68
C ILE A 318 -36.17 20.68 23.96
N ARG A 319 -35.39 21.70 24.32
CA ARG A 319 -35.68 22.55 25.50
C ARG A 319 -37.01 23.30 25.34
N SER A 320 -37.24 23.94 24.20
CA SER A 320 -38.47 24.67 23.89
C SER A 320 -39.72 23.79 23.96
N ILE A 321 -39.62 22.52 23.55
CA ILE A 321 -40.72 21.55 23.66
C ILE A 321 -40.92 21.11 25.11
N LYS A 322 -39.84 20.84 25.85
CA LYS A 322 -39.91 20.45 27.27
C LYS A 322 -40.47 21.55 28.17
N ASP A 323 -40.17 22.81 27.87
CA ASP A 323 -40.68 23.96 28.65
C ASP A 323 -42.17 24.24 28.41
N LYS A 324 -42.76 23.64 27.35
CA LYS A 324 -44.18 23.77 27.00
C LYS A 324 -45.04 22.60 27.45
N LEU A 325 -44.44 21.54 27.96
CA LEU A 325 -45.10 20.35 28.52
C LEU A 325 -45.16 20.45 30.05
#